data_AF-A0A1Y4QSK7-F1
#
_entry.id   AF-A0A1Y4QSK7-F1
#
_cell.length_a   1.000
_cell.length_b   1.000
_cell.length_c   1.000
_cell.angle_alpha   90.00
_cell.angle_beta   90.00
_cell.angle_gamma   90.00
#
_symmetry.space_group_name_H-M   'P 1'
#
loop_
_entity.id
_entity.type
_entity.pdbx_description
1 polymer ?
#
loop_
_entity_poly.entity_id
_entity_poly.type
_entity_poly.pdbx_seq_one_letter_code
_entity_poly.pdbx_strand_id
1 'polypeptide(L)'
;MDSPVISVEEVAKILGKSRHFVINAVVNGSLPGCYTISPGGRRNVSIPRKAFEKFMEAWDRSPDEEVIDALIKAYVNKNSRHGNVD
;
A
#
# COMPACT_ATOMS: atom_id res chain seq x y z
N MET A 1 13.40 10.40 13.23
CA MET A 1 12.60 11.22 12.30
C MET A 1 12.55 10.47 10.99
N ASP A 2 11.39 9.97 10.59
CA ASP A 2 11.26 9.31 9.30
C ASP A 2 11.54 10.32 8.20
N SER A 3 12.39 9.94 7.23
CA SER A 3 12.70 10.78 6.09
C SER A 3 11.40 11.12 5.35
N PRO A 4 11.16 12.40 4.98
CA PRO A 4 9.98 12.79 4.20
C PRO A 4 9.98 12.15 2.80
N VAL A 5 11.11 11.63 2.36
CA VAL A 5 11.30 10.92 1.10
C VAL A 5 11.63 9.45 1.38
N ILE A 6 10.91 8.55 0.71
CA ILE A 6 11.19 7.11 0.71
C ILE A 6 12.12 6.78 -0.47
N SER A 7 13.11 5.91 -0.25
CA SER A 7 14.06 5.53 -1.29
C SER A 7 13.42 4.61 -2.34
N VAL A 8 13.94 4.62 -3.57
CA VAL A 8 13.48 3.73 -4.64
C VAL A 8 13.69 2.26 -4.24
N GLU A 9 14.78 1.98 -3.52
CA GLU A 9 15.15 0.65 -3.03
C GLU A 9 14.16 0.14 -1.97
N GLU A 10 13.69 1.02 -1.09
CA GLU A 10 12.68 0.68 -0.09
C GLU A 10 11.32 0.44 -0.74
N VAL A 11 10.89 1.31 -1.66
CA VAL A 11 9.65 1.09 -2.44
C VAL A 11 9.72 -0.21 -3.25
N ALA A 12 10.87 -0.51 -3.85
CA ALA A 12 11.08 -1.76 -4.59
C ALA A 12 10.89 -3.00 -3.71
N LYS A 13 11.40 -2.96 -2.46
CA LYS A 13 11.20 -4.03 -1.47
C LYS A 13 9.73 -4.17 -1.08
N ILE A 14 9.05 -3.07 -0.79
CA ILE A 14 7.63 -3.06 -0.39
C ILE A 14 6.75 -3.63 -1.51
N LEU A 15 6.99 -3.23 -2.76
CA LEU A 15 6.19 -3.69 -3.90
C LEU A 15 6.59 -5.08 -4.41
N GLY A 16 7.74 -5.62 -3.97
CA GLY A 16 8.31 -6.85 -4.53
C GLY A 16 8.66 -6.70 -6.03
N LYS A 17 9.13 -5.51 -6.44
CA LYS A 17 9.46 -5.18 -7.84
C LYS A 17 10.90 -4.72 -7.99
N SER A 18 11.37 -4.67 -9.24
CA SER A 18 12.72 -4.16 -9.52
C SER A 18 12.80 -2.64 -9.38
N ARG A 19 14.00 -2.13 -9.08
CA ARG A 19 14.30 -0.69 -9.08
C ARG A 19 13.89 -0.01 -10.40
N HIS A 20 14.11 -0.68 -11.53
CA HIS A 20 13.76 -0.16 -12.85
C HIS A 20 12.24 -0.02 -13.02
N PHE A 21 11.47 -0.99 -12.52
CA PHE A 21 10.01 -0.93 -12.51
C PHE A 21 9.52 0.29 -11.74
N VAL A 22 10.03 0.51 -10.52
CA VAL A 22 9.64 1.66 -9.67
C VAL A 22 9.93 3.00 -10.37
N ILE A 23 11.12 3.14 -10.98
CA ILE A 23 11.47 4.37 -11.71
C ILE A 23 10.54 4.60 -12.90
N ASN A 24 10.25 3.57 -13.69
CA ASN A 24 9.34 3.70 -14.83
C ASN A 24 7.92 4.03 -14.37
N ALA A 25 7.46 3.45 -13.27
CA ALA A 25 6.14 3.69 -12.71
C ALA A 25 6.00 5.13 -12.17
N VAL A 26 7.05 5.72 -11.61
CA VAL A 26 7.01 7.16 -11.26
C VAL A 26 7.00 8.03 -12.52
N VAL A 27 7.83 7.69 -13.51
CA VAL A 27 7.94 8.47 -14.77
C VAL A 27 6.64 8.46 -15.58
N ASN A 28 5.92 7.33 -15.60
CA ASN A 28 4.66 7.19 -16.33
C ASN A 28 3.42 7.58 -15.50
N GLY A 29 3.59 8.02 -14.24
CA GLY A 29 2.50 8.46 -13.36
C GLY A 29 1.72 7.35 -12.66
N SER A 30 2.15 6.08 -12.74
CA SER A 30 1.51 4.95 -12.04
C SER A 30 1.86 4.88 -10.56
N LEU A 31 3.00 5.45 -10.14
CA LEU A 31 3.39 5.62 -8.74
C LEU A 31 3.54 7.11 -8.41
N PRO A 32 3.20 7.52 -7.17
CA PRO A 32 3.42 8.90 -6.73
C PRO A 32 4.92 9.21 -6.69
N GLY A 33 5.29 10.41 -7.11
CA GLY A 33 6.66 10.89 -7.05
C GLY A 33 6.94 11.99 -8.06
N CYS A 34 8.15 12.55 -7.99
CA CYS A 34 8.68 13.43 -9.01
C CYS A 34 9.95 12.83 -9.61
N TYR A 35 10.26 13.23 -10.84
CA TYR A 35 11.49 12.84 -11.49
C TYR A 35 12.10 13.99 -12.27
N THR A 36 13.42 13.94 -12.43
CA THR A 36 14.17 14.80 -13.34
C THR A 36 15.03 13.95 -14.26
N ILE A 37 15.29 14.45 -15.46
CA ILE A 37 16.18 13.82 -16.43
C ILE A 37 17.44 14.68 -16.52
N SER A 38 18.60 14.11 -16.22
CA SER A 38 19.87 14.82 -16.39
C SER A 38 20.22 14.97 -17.89
N PRO A 39 21.15 15.87 -18.26
CA PRO A 39 21.58 16.02 -19.66
C PRO A 39 22.07 14.73 -20.33
N GLY A 40 22.48 13.71 -19.56
CA GLY A 40 22.87 12.38 -20.04
C GLY A 40 21.75 11.32 -20.02
N GLY A 41 20.49 11.73 -19.88
CA GLY A 41 19.33 10.81 -19.87
C GLY A 41 19.14 10.03 -18.57
N ARG A 42 19.94 10.31 -17.51
CA ARG A 42 19.78 9.65 -16.22
C ARG A 42 18.56 10.20 -15.49
N ARG A 43 17.69 9.29 -15.07
CA ARG A 43 16.48 9.61 -14.32
C ARG A 43 16.76 9.63 -12.83
N ASN A 44 16.51 10.76 -12.20
CA ASN A 44 16.54 10.91 -10.74
C ASN A 44 15.09 10.96 -10.26
N VAL A 45 14.77 10.17 -9.25
CA VAL A 45 13.41 9.98 -8.75
C VAL A 45 13.38 10.33 -7.27
N SER A 46 12.33 11.04 -6.85
CA SER A 46 12.04 11.34 -5.45
C SER A 46 10.59 11.00 -5.15
N ILE A 47 10.36 10.18 -4.12
CA ILE A 47 9.05 9.66 -3.74
C ILE A 47 8.71 10.21 -2.35
N PRO A 48 7.73 11.11 -2.20
CA PRO A 48 7.29 11.55 -0.88
C PRO A 48 6.68 10.38 -0.10
N ARG A 49 7.19 10.09 1.10
CA ARG A 49 6.78 8.93 1.91
C ARG A 49 5.26 8.90 2.14
N LYS A 50 4.69 10.01 2.61
CA LYS A 50 3.24 10.14 2.87
C LYS A 50 2.38 9.90 1.63
N ALA A 51 2.86 10.30 0.45
CA ALA A 51 2.12 10.08 -0.80
C ALA A 51 2.13 8.60 -1.21
N PHE A 52 3.26 7.92 -0.98
CA PHE A 52 3.38 6.49 -1.22
C PHE A 52 2.55 5.65 -0.25
N GLU A 53 2.57 5.97 1.05
CA GLU A 53 1.76 5.28 2.06
C GLU A 53 0.26 5.40 1.74
N LYS A 54 -0.22 6.62 1.48
CA LYS A 54 -1.61 6.85 1.05
C LYS A 54 -1.97 6.10 -0.23
N PHE A 55 -1.02 5.98 -1.17
CA PHE A 55 -1.23 5.18 -2.38
C PHE A 55 -1.43 3.69 -2.04
N MET A 56 -0.62 3.13 -1.13
CA MET A 56 -0.74 1.73 -0.73
C MET A 56 -2.06 1.46 0.01
N GLU A 57 -2.46 2.35 0.91
CA GLU A 57 -3.74 2.27 1.65
C GLU A 57 -4.95 2.26 0.73
N ALA A 58 -4.92 3.03 -0.37
CA ALA A 58 -6.03 3.07 -1.33
C ALA A 58 -6.32 1.70 -2.00
N TRP A 59 -5.36 0.77 -1.96
CA TRP A 59 -5.49 -0.59 -2.49
C TRP A 59 -5.50 -1.66 -1.40
N ASP A 60 -5.42 -1.26 -0.12
CA ASP A 60 -5.56 -2.19 0.99
C ASP A 60 -7.02 -2.66 1.05
N ARG A 61 -7.20 -3.99 0.95
CA ARG A 61 -8.51 -4.65 1.04
C ARG A 61 -8.70 -5.32 2.39
N SER A 62 -7.79 -5.08 3.34
CA SER A 62 -7.94 -5.54 4.70
C SER A 62 -9.25 -4.98 5.26
N PRO A 63 -10.10 -5.81 5.86
CA PRO A 63 -11.33 -5.33 6.46
C PRO A 63 -11.00 -4.41 7.64
N ASP A 64 -11.75 -3.33 7.77
CA ASP A 64 -11.67 -2.45 8.93
C ASP A 64 -11.98 -3.24 10.22
N GLU A 65 -11.42 -2.82 11.34
CA GLU A 65 -11.62 -3.46 12.65
C GLU A 65 -13.10 -3.59 13.01
N GLU A 66 -13.92 -2.58 12.66
CA GLU A 66 -15.37 -2.62 12.84
C GLU A 66 -16.05 -3.76 12.06
N VAL A 67 -15.57 -4.06 10.85
CA VAL A 67 -16.08 -5.15 10.01
C VAL A 67 -15.70 -6.50 10.61
N ILE A 68 -14.46 -6.62 11.12
CA ILE A 68 -13.99 -7.82 11.81
C ILE A 68 -14.86 -8.09 13.05
N ASP A 69 -15.08 -7.07 13.89
CA ASP A 69 -15.92 -7.17 15.08
C ASP A 69 -17.36 -7.56 14.75
N ALA A 70 -17.94 -6.98 13.70
CA ALA A 70 -19.28 -7.31 13.24
C ALA A 70 -19.37 -8.78 12.78
N LEU A 71 -18.37 -9.27 12.04
CA LEU A 71 -18.30 -10.66 11.57
C LEU A 71 -18.17 -11.64 12.74
N ILE A 72 -17.33 -11.34 13.74
CA ILE A 72 -17.18 -12.16 14.94
C ILE A 72 -18.51 -12.27 15.69
N LYS A 73 -19.19 -11.13 15.93
CA LYS A 73 -20.51 -11.12 16.59
C LYS A 73 -21.55 -11.92 15.82
N ALA A 74 -21.59 -11.78 14.50
CA ALA A 74 -22.51 -12.52 13.64
C ALA A 74 -22.27 -14.03 13.71
N TYR A 75 -21.00 -14.45 13.69
CA TYR A 75 -20.61 -15.86 13.79
C TYR A 75 -21.00 -16.49 15.13
N VAL A 76 -20.68 -15.82 16.24
CA VAL A 76 -21.07 -16.26 17.59
C VAL A 76 -22.59 -16.40 17.71
N ASN A 77 -23.33 -15.37 17.31
CA ASN A 77 -24.79 -15.38 17.37
C ASN A 77 -25.45 -16.45 16.49
N LYS A 78 -24.83 -16.80 15.36
CA LYS A 78 -25.30 -17.90 14.49
C LYS A 78 -25.12 -19.25 15.17
N ASN A 79 -23.97 -19.49 15.79
CA ASN A 79 -23.67 -20.76 16.45
C ASN A 79 -24.45 -20.94 17.76
N SER A 80 -24.69 -19.87 18.52
CA SER A 80 -25.54 -19.92 19.72
C SER A 80 -27.00 -20.28 19.40
N ARG A 81 -27.48 -19.97 18.19
CA ARG A 81 -28.85 -20.30 17.74
C ARG A 81 -29.02 -21.73 17.22
N HIS A 82 -27.93 -22.43 16.88
CA HIS A 82 -27.98 -23.83 16.43
C HIS A 82 -27.85 -24.85 17.58
N GLY A 83 -27.57 -24.40 18.81
CA GLY A 83 -27.41 -25.27 19.99
C GLY A 83 -28.70 -25.60 20.75
N ASN A 84 -29.85 -25.06 20.36
CA ASN A 84 -31.16 -25.39 20.91
C ASN A 84 -32.04 -26.00 19.82
N VAL A 85 -31.87 -27.29 19.58
CA VAL A 85 -32.87 -28.12 18.92
C VAL A 85 -33.04 -29.35 19.81
N ASP A 86 -33.90 -29.18 20.82
CA ASP A 86 -34.55 -30.29 21.54
C ASP A 86 -35.78 -30.75 20.74
#